data_AF-A0A4S3FPG9-F1
#
_entry.id   AF-A0A4S3FPG9-F1
#
_cell.length_a   1.000
_cell.length_b   1.000
_cell.length_c   1.000
_cell.angle_alpha   90.00
_cell.angle_beta   90.00
_cell.angle_gamma   90.00
#
_symmetry.space_group_name_H-M   'P 1'
#
loop_
_entity.id
_entity.type
_entity.pdbx_description
1 polymer ?
#
loop_
_entity_poly.entity_id
_entity_poly.type
_entity_poly.pdbx_seq_one_letter_code
_entity_poly.pdbx_strand_id
1 'polypeptide(L)'
;MNRCHNPDHPHCTVWVMPGDSACAHGHPQPSAVTQVAPQAAPIPAPAAARAHLHPHLHISGFDPRAAGGRQVLKLELRGMPQGAAASVTLLASSRLQLENGERHSFTRTVRGDWLPVFLEFSSRGLEHGQYRIELELHSRALSSGAAARTWIATLLILAPRADASLHDIHQTFLATHKNVRVHADDASIARLKARTGGGALDIDLRATNAGIAHLDLDNEGGGKIALGFSSIAWDEDLLEIDVPEEAAQHPCPAGTACLVQEDAGRVPRYLRLFALDECVIGRNEPGAIDADIRLMHHGESGLLLEGLTRRISGRHALLRRGREGFEIEDVSRYGLLVDGTWPGKHAPTPLRPGMRIELTASIPGVAVLEVTAVLPNGILLHRLDAGMEHEAFYVMDPERKLDAAPRLAALGLPLLFHRDGGFWHLDPRSGIETPLTPTTATAGLSGWPQGARFAARPYPEHRKGPSTQVARQERATQDRRAAGA
;
A
#
# COMPACT_ATOMS: atom_id res chain seq x y z
N MET A 1 19.10 23.49 62.29
CA MET A 1 18.92 23.30 63.75
C MET A 1 17.43 23.27 64.00
N ASN A 2 16.94 22.27 64.72
CA ASN A 2 15.51 22.11 64.99
C ASN A 2 15.24 22.49 66.46
N ARG A 3 14.05 23.01 66.78
CA ARG A 3 13.67 23.21 68.18
C ARG A 3 13.43 21.85 68.85
N CYS A 4 13.58 21.78 70.16
CA CYS A 4 13.29 20.58 70.93
C CYS A 4 11.86 20.07 70.64
N HIS A 5 11.73 18.80 70.25
CA HIS A 5 10.47 18.17 69.86
C HIS A 5 9.95 17.13 70.87
N ASN A 6 10.36 17.24 72.14
CA ASN A 6 9.88 16.33 73.18
C ASN A 6 8.39 16.61 73.51
N PRO A 7 7.48 15.63 73.33
CA PRO A 7 6.05 15.82 73.51
C PRO A 7 5.64 16.13 74.97
N ASP A 8 6.44 15.72 75.96
CA ASP A 8 6.15 15.99 77.38
C ASP A 8 6.54 17.41 77.81
N HIS A 9 7.29 18.14 76.97
CA HIS A 9 7.72 19.52 77.23
C HIS A 9 7.50 20.44 76.01
N PRO A 10 6.24 20.68 75.59
CA PRO A 10 5.90 21.36 74.34
C PRO A 10 6.30 22.83 74.29
N HIS A 11 6.63 23.43 75.44
CA HIS A 11 7.05 24.84 75.54
C HIS A 11 8.57 25.02 75.56
N CYS A 12 9.37 23.96 75.40
CA CYS A 12 10.82 24.07 75.34
C CYS A 12 11.26 24.75 74.04
N THR A 13 11.87 25.93 74.13
CA THR A 13 12.25 26.76 72.96
C THR A 13 13.68 26.56 72.49
N VAL A 14 14.43 25.67 73.14
CA VAL A 14 15.88 25.48 72.91
C VAL A 14 16.13 24.64 71.66
N TRP A 15 17.19 25.01 70.93
CA TRP A 15 17.59 24.38 69.68
C TRP A 15 18.42 23.11 69.91
N VAL A 16 18.27 22.16 69.00
CA VAL A 16 18.99 20.89 68.94
C VAL A 16 19.70 20.78 67.59
N MET A 17 20.95 20.32 67.63
CA MET A 17 21.73 20.06 66.43
C MET A 17 21.24 18.77 65.76
N PRO A 18 21.27 18.68 64.42
CA PRO A 18 20.89 17.46 63.71
C PRO A 18 21.75 16.27 64.16
N GLY A 19 21.11 15.23 64.70
CA GLY A 19 21.77 14.00 65.16
C GLY A 19 21.92 13.87 66.68
N ASP A 20 21.71 14.94 67.45
CA ASP A 20 21.78 14.87 68.91
C ASP A 20 20.52 14.21 69.51
N SER A 21 20.73 13.31 70.47
CA SER A 21 19.67 12.55 71.12
C SER A 21 18.95 13.30 72.24
N ALA A 22 19.43 14.50 72.62
CA ALA A 22 18.78 15.37 73.60
C ALA A 22 19.08 16.85 73.34
N CYS A 23 18.21 17.75 73.81
CA CYS A 23 18.49 19.18 73.76
C CYS A 23 19.47 19.61 74.88
N ALA A 24 19.97 20.85 74.83
CA ALA A 24 20.90 21.36 75.84
C ALA A 24 20.33 21.42 77.28
N HIS A 25 19.01 21.34 77.47
CA HIS A 25 18.37 21.19 78.78
C HIS A 25 18.15 19.72 79.20
N GLY A 26 18.67 18.77 78.44
CA GLY A 26 18.61 17.34 78.76
C GLY A 26 17.32 16.63 78.35
N HIS A 27 16.41 17.29 77.62
CA HIS A 27 15.19 16.63 77.15
C HIS A 27 15.50 15.66 76.00
N PRO A 28 15.16 14.36 76.13
CA PRO A 28 15.42 13.39 75.08
C PRO A 28 14.63 13.76 73.83
N GLN A 29 15.31 13.75 72.69
CA GLN A 29 14.65 13.86 71.40
C GLN A 29 14.15 12.46 71.01
N PRO A 30 12.94 12.35 70.43
CA PRO A 30 12.47 11.09 69.89
C PRO A 30 13.47 10.63 68.83
N SER A 31 14.21 9.55 69.14
CA SER A 31 15.19 8.98 68.23
C SER A 31 14.46 8.60 66.95
N ALA A 32 15.00 9.02 65.80
CA ALA A 32 14.48 8.65 64.50
C ALA A 32 14.56 7.11 64.38
N VAL A 33 13.48 6.44 64.75
CA VAL A 33 13.35 5.00 64.60
C VAL A 33 13.41 4.73 63.12
N THR A 34 14.48 4.04 62.71
CA THR A 34 14.60 3.38 61.42
C THR A 34 13.45 2.39 61.32
N GLN A 35 12.32 2.86 60.79
CA GLN A 35 11.26 1.98 60.35
C GLN A 35 11.75 1.29 59.08
N VAL A 36 12.01 -0.01 59.21
CA VAL A 36 12.11 -0.93 58.08
C VAL A 36 10.78 -0.87 57.34
N ALA A 37 10.76 -0.11 56.24
CA ALA A 37 9.66 -0.12 55.32
C ALA A 37 9.55 -1.53 54.68
N PRO A 38 8.34 -2.07 54.47
CA PRO A 38 8.19 -3.16 53.51
C PRO A 38 8.82 -2.69 52.19
N GLN A 39 9.55 -3.57 51.50
CA GLN A 39 10.13 -3.28 50.19
C GLN A 39 9.04 -2.73 49.26
N ALA A 40 8.96 -1.41 49.19
CA ALA A 40 8.30 -0.71 48.12
C ALA A 40 9.14 -1.04 46.89
N ALA A 41 8.53 -1.78 45.96
CA ALA A 41 8.99 -1.81 44.58
C ALA A 41 9.31 -0.37 44.15
N PRO A 42 10.35 -0.15 43.33
CA PRO A 42 10.74 1.19 42.90
C PRO A 42 9.50 1.95 42.44
N ILE A 43 9.24 3.10 43.09
CA ILE A 43 8.22 4.05 42.66
C ILE A 43 8.53 4.32 41.18
N PRO A 44 7.68 3.89 40.23
CA PRO A 44 7.85 4.30 38.86
C PRO A 44 7.76 5.82 38.88
N ALA A 45 8.72 6.50 38.24
CA ALA A 45 8.49 7.87 37.76
C ALA A 45 7.04 7.95 37.24
N PRO A 46 6.28 9.02 37.56
CA PRO A 46 4.85 9.07 37.31
C PRO A 46 4.63 8.54 35.91
N ALA A 47 4.01 7.36 35.84
CA ALA A 47 3.67 6.75 34.60
C ALA A 47 2.67 7.72 34.00
N ALA A 48 3.17 8.63 33.15
CA ALA A 48 2.38 9.27 32.12
C ALA A 48 1.49 8.15 31.62
N ALA A 49 0.19 8.30 31.87
CA ALA A 49 -0.81 7.27 31.65
C ALA A 49 -0.38 6.51 30.40
N ARG A 50 -0.12 5.20 30.53
CA ARG A 50 0.02 4.34 29.37
C ARG A 50 -1.37 4.28 28.73
N ALA A 51 -1.80 5.41 28.16
CA ALA A 51 -2.76 5.48 27.11
C ALA A 51 -2.27 4.46 26.10
N HIS A 52 -3.11 3.49 25.80
CA HIS A 52 -2.88 2.56 24.72
C HIS A 52 -2.32 3.37 23.53
N LEU A 53 -1.04 3.14 23.20
CA LEU A 53 -0.31 3.87 22.15
C LEU A 53 -0.88 3.44 20.80
N HIS A 54 -2.08 3.91 20.50
CA HIS A 54 -2.65 3.79 19.18
C HIS A 54 -1.89 4.76 18.26
N PRO A 55 -1.53 4.31 17.05
CA PRO A 55 -0.98 5.21 16.04
C PRO A 55 -1.94 6.38 15.82
N HIS A 56 -1.41 7.60 15.88
CA HIS A 56 -2.19 8.81 15.61
C HIS A 56 -1.33 9.82 14.86
N LEU A 57 -2.02 10.69 14.14
CA LEU A 57 -1.46 11.78 13.38
C LEU A 57 -1.73 13.08 14.14
N HIS A 58 -0.68 13.74 14.61
CA HIS A 58 -0.80 15.07 15.18
C HIS A 58 -0.75 16.11 14.07
N ILE A 59 -1.78 16.95 13.99
CA ILE A 59 -1.91 18.03 13.02
C ILE A 59 -1.77 19.37 13.72
N SER A 60 -0.98 20.26 13.15
CA SER A 60 -0.77 21.62 13.66
C SER A 60 -0.49 22.61 12.53
N GLY A 61 -0.37 23.90 12.85
CA GLY A 61 0.01 24.94 11.89
C GLY A 61 -1.14 25.47 11.02
N PHE A 62 -2.34 24.90 11.15
CA PHE A 62 -3.53 25.39 10.46
C PHE A 62 -3.91 26.79 10.95
N ASP A 63 -4.03 27.73 10.01
CA ASP A 63 -4.53 29.09 10.26
C ASP A 63 -5.78 29.35 9.40
N PRO A 64 -6.99 29.32 9.98
CA PRO A 64 -8.23 29.51 9.24
C PRO A 64 -8.38 30.96 8.74
N ARG A 65 -7.60 31.91 9.27
CA ARG A 65 -7.64 33.32 8.83
C ARG A 65 -7.01 33.51 7.45
N ALA A 66 -6.20 32.56 7.00
CA ALA A 66 -5.58 32.58 5.67
C ALA A 66 -6.55 32.12 4.56
N ALA A 67 -7.86 32.36 4.73
CA ALA A 67 -8.89 31.99 3.77
C ALA A 67 -8.61 32.62 2.39
N GLY A 68 -8.61 31.80 1.33
CA GLY A 68 -8.26 32.23 -0.04
C GLY A 68 -6.76 32.44 -0.29
N GLY A 69 -5.94 32.27 0.74
CA GLY A 69 -4.48 32.26 0.69
C GLY A 69 -3.89 30.86 0.82
N ARG A 70 -2.55 30.79 0.81
CA ARG A 70 -1.79 29.57 1.02
C ARG A 70 -1.85 29.18 2.50
N GLN A 71 -2.22 27.93 2.77
CA GLN A 71 -2.36 27.34 4.08
C GLN A 71 -1.38 26.16 4.21
N VAL A 72 -0.96 25.88 5.44
CA VAL A 72 0.00 24.82 5.73
C VAL A 72 -0.50 23.97 6.89
N LEU A 73 -0.47 22.65 6.73
CA LEU A 73 -0.66 21.69 7.82
C LEU A 73 0.67 21.01 8.10
N LYS A 74 1.12 21.06 9.35
CA LYS A 74 2.23 20.25 9.84
C LYS A 74 1.66 18.96 10.42
N LEU A 75 2.09 17.84 9.87
CA LEU A 75 1.71 16.49 10.26
C LEU A 75 2.87 15.81 10.98
N GLU A 76 2.60 15.20 12.13
CA GLU A 76 3.58 14.46 12.95
C GLU A 76 3.04 13.08 13.31
N LEU A 77 3.80 12.03 13.01
CA LEU A 77 3.43 10.66 13.40
C LEU A 77 3.81 10.36 14.84
N ARG A 78 2.85 9.85 15.60
CA ARG A 78 2.99 9.47 17.01
C ARG A 78 2.35 8.11 17.26
N GLY A 79 2.83 7.40 18.29
CA GLY A 79 2.28 6.09 18.67
C GLY A 79 2.49 4.96 17.66
N MET A 80 3.33 5.13 16.63
CA MET A 80 3.57 4.11 15.59
C MET A 80 4.13 2.79 16.19
N PRO A 81 3.73 1.61 15.67
CA PRO A 81 4.19 0.33 16.19
C PRO A 81 5.69 0.14 15.95
N GLN A 82 6.36 -0.59 16.85
CA GLN A 82 7.82 -0.80 16.77
C GLN A 82 8.25 -1.53 15.48
N GLY A 83 7.37 -2.34 14.89
CA GLY A 83 7.61 -3.04 13.62
C GLY A 83 7.34 -2.21 12.35
N ALA A 84 6.95 -0.94 12.46
CA ALA A 84 6.78 -0.08 11.27
C ALA A 84 8.14 0.20 10.60
N ALA A 85 8.15 0.26 9.27
CA ALA A 85 9.33 0.56 8.47
C ALA A 85 9.91 1.93 8.86
N ALA A 86 11.23 2.13 8.75
CA ALA A 86 11.86 3.42 9.06
C ALA A 86 11.44 4.57 8.13
N SER A 87 10.79 4.26 7.01
CA SER A 87 10.17 5.21 6.10
C SER A 87 8.74 4.77 5.80
N VAL A 88 7.79 5.67 5.99
CA VAL A 88 6.35 5.45 5.72
C VAL A 88 5.92 6.42 4.62
N THR A 89 5.33 5.90 3.55
CA THR A 89 4.79 6.74 2.47
C THR A 89 3.41 7.26 2.87
N LEU A 90 3.18 8.56 2.74
CA LEU A 90 1.87 9.21 2.91
C LEU A 90 1.33 9.57 1.52
N LEU A 91 0.11 9.17 1.23
CA LEU A 91 -0.68 9.65 0.09
C LEU A 91 -1.81 10.54 0.65
N ALA A 92 -1.95 11.74 0.12
CA ALA A 92 -2.96 12.71 0.51
C ALA A 92 -3.81 13.08 -0.71
N SER A 93 -5.12 12.88 -0.60
CA SER A 93 -6.10 13.22 -1.63
C SER A 93 -7.07 14.27 -1.10
N SER A 94 -7.25 15.36 -1.85
CA SER A 94 -8.21 16.40 -1.48
C SER A 94 -8.71 17.17 -2.70
N ARG A 95 -9.89 17.79 -2.56
CA ARG A 95 -10.34 18.84 -3.47
C ARG A 95 -9.59 20.17 -3.25
N LEU A 96 -8.96 20.33 -2.09
CA LEU A 96 -8.00 21.40 -1.86
C LEU A 96 -6.76 21.07 -2.70
N GLN A 97 -6.40 21.93 -3.65
CA GLN A 97 -5.24 21.70 -4.50
C GLN A 97 -3.97 21.72 -3.62
N LEU A 98 -3.32 20.55 -3.49
CA LEU A 98 -2.07 20.40 -2.73
C LEU A 98 -0.91 20.91 -3.60
N GLU A 99 -0.27 22.00 -3.17
CA GLU A 99 0.80 22.66 -3.94
C GLU A 99 2.08 21.84 -3.99
N ASN A 100 2.35 21.05 -2.95
CA ASN A 100 3.53 20.20 -2.83
C ASN A 100 3.28 18.74 -3.25
N GLY A 101 2.18 18.50 -3.99
CA GLY A 101 1.81 17.19 -4.51
C GLY A 101 1.04 16.33 -3.51
N GLU A 102 0.64 15.14 -3.96
CA GLU A 102 -0.22 14.21 -3.20
C GLU A 102 0.58 13.12 -2.46
N ARG A 103 1.90 13.05 -2.66
CA ARG A 103 2.75 11.98 -2.10
C ARG A 103 3.89 12.56 -1.26
N HIS A 104 3.95 12.14 -0.01
CA HIS A 104 4.98 12.51 0.95
C HIS A 104 5.57 11.27 1.64
N SER A 105 6.59 11.47 2.48
CA SER A 105 7.19 10.39 3.26
C SER A 105 7.56 10.86 4.65
N PHE A 106 7.13 10.12 5.66
CA PHE A 106 7.64 10.24 7.02
C PHE A 106 8.92 9.41 7.15
N THR A 107 9.97 10.02 7.72
CA THR A 107 11.22 9.33 7.99
C THR A 107 11.47 9.28 9.49
N ARG A 108 11.81 8.09 9.98
CA ARG A 108 12.18 7.86 11.36
C ARG A 108 13.65 8.19 11.56
N THR A 109 13.93 9.05 12.53
CA THR A 109 15.28 9.37 12.96
C THR A 109 15.93 8.18 13.69
N VAL A 110 17.25 8.20 13.81
CA VAL A 110 18.02 7.21 14.61
C VAL A 110 17.62 7.18 16.09
N ARG A 111 16.97 8.23 16.60
CA ARG A 111 16.46 8.32 17.97
C ARG A 111 15.07 7.74 18.14
N GLY A 112 14.42 7.36 17.03
CA GLY A 112 13.08 6.78 17.01
C GLY A 112 11.96 7.78 16.74
N ASP A 113 12.25 9.09 16.73
CA ASP A 113 11.30 10.16 16.43
C ASP A 113 10.98 10.24 14.94
N TRP A 114 9.76 10.65 14.58
CA TRP A 114 9.35 10.86 13.20
C TRP A 114 9.52 12.32 12.79
N LEU A 115 10.12 12.54 11.62
CA LEU A 115 10.23 13.88 11.05
C LEU A 115 8.85 14.37 10.57
N PRO A 116 8.48 15.63 10.84
CA PRO A 116 7.20 16.17 10.41
C PRO A 116 7.12 16.30 8.89
N VAL A 117 5.92 16.10 8.35
CA VAL A 117 5.56 16.35 6.95
C VAL A 117 4.67 17.58 6.89
N PHE A 118 4.80 18.39 5.85
CA PHE A 118 3.96 19.57 5.64
C PHE A 118 3.06 19.34 4.43
N LEU A 119 1.77 19.63 4.54
CA LEU A 119 0.85 19.75 3.41
C LEU A 119 0.60 21.22 3.16
N GLU A 120 0.87 21.68 1.94
CA GLU A 120 0.58 23.06 1.52
C GLU A 120 -0.59 23.05 0.56
N PHE A 121 -1.62 23.86 0.82
CA PHE A 121 -2.77 23.96 -0.06
C PHE A 121 -3.35 25.36 -0.11
N SER A 122 -4.17 25.61 -1.12
CA SER A 122 -4.90 26.86 -1.29
C SER A 122 -6.40 26.61 -1.33
N SER A 123 -7.16 27.45 -0.63
CA SER A 123 -8.63 27.50 -0.75
C SER A 123 -9.10 28.58 -1.73
N ARG A 124 -8.19 29.16 -2.53
CA ARG A 124 -8.52 30.23 -3.48
C ARG A 124 -9.48 29.71 -4.55
N GLY A 125 -10.58 30.44 -4.76
CA GLY A 125 -11.58 30.10 -5.79
C GLY A 125 -12.48 28.91 -5.43
N LEU A 126 -12.38 28.40 -4.20
CA LEU A 126 -13.26 27.37 -3.68
C LEU A 126 -14.38 27.98 -2.83
N GLU A 127 -15.55 27.34 -2.80
CA GLU A 127 -16.69 27.79 -1.98
C GLU A 127 -16.36 27.68 -0.49
N HIS A 128 -16.96 28.52 0.34
CA HIS A 128 -16.80 28.40 1.79
C HIS A 128 -17.42 27.08 2.27
N GLY A 129 -16.77 26.35 3.18
CA GLY A 129 -17.30 25.07 3.64
C GLY A 129 -16.27 24.13 4.22
N GLN A 130 -16.69 22.89 4.46
CA GLN A 130 -15.84 21.82 4.96
C GLN A 130 -15.25 21.04 3.79
N TYR A 131 -13.92 20.90 3.81
CA TYR A 131 -13.16 20.17 2.82
C TYR A 131 -12.49 18.96 3.46
N ARG A 132 -12.56 17.84 2.77
CA ARG A 132 -11.97 16.58 3.23
C ARG A 132 -10.57 16.40 2.65
N ILE A 133 -9.62 15.98 3.48
CA ILE A 133 -8.32 15.45 3.05
C ILE A 133 -8.27 14.00 3.50
N GLU A 134 -8.26 13.08 2.54
CA GLU A 134 -8.08 11.65 2.79
C GLU A 134 -6.59 11.34 2.82
N LEU A 135 -6.14 10.62 3.85
CA LEU A 135 -4.75 10.26 4.06
C LEU A 135 -4.60 8.75 4.10
N GLU A 136 -3.67 8.22 3.32
CA GLU A 136 -3.26 6.81 3.35
C GLU A 136 -1.77 6.71 3.67
N LEU A 137 -1.41 5.87 4.63
CA LEU A 137 -0.03 5.69 5.08
C LEU A 137 0.40 4.25 4.85
N HIS A 138 1.46 4.04 4.07
CA HIS A 138 1.99 2.72 3.76
C HIS A 138 3.37 2.51 4.39
N SER A 139 3.45 1.55 5.30
CA SER A 139 4.70 1.00 5.81
C SER A 139 5.04 -0.27 5.03
N ARG A 140 6.02 -0.17 4.13
CA ARG A 140 6.59 -1.32 3.41
C ARG A 140 8.03 -1.50 3.90
N ALA A 141 8.29 -2.57 4.66
CA ALA A 141 9.63 -2.85 5.13
C ALA A 141 10.45 -3.50 4.01
N LEU A 142 11.62 -2.93 3.70
CA LEU A 142 12.58 -3.50 2.75
C LEU A 142 13.38 -4.68 3.35
N SER A 143 13.29 -4.89 4.66
CA SER A 143 13.97 -5.96 5.40
C SER A 143 13.00 -7.10 5.73
N SER A 144 13.40 -8.32 5.37
CA SER A 144 12.68 -9.58 5.59
C SER A 144 12.24 -9.76 7.05
N GLY A 145 10.97 -9.46 7.37
CA GLY A 145 10.38 -9.79 8.66
C GLY A 145 9.34 -8.80 9.21
N ALA A 146 9.24 -7.58 8.69
CA ALA A 146 8.19 -6.64 9.11
C ALA A 146 7.01 -6.69 8.15
N ALA A 147 5.83 -7.03 8.66
CA ALA A 147 4.59 -7.07 7.88
C ALA A 147 4.29 -5.71 7.26
N ALA A 148 3.90 -5.72 5.98
CA ALA A 148 3.37 -4.53 5.34
C ALA A 148 2.09 -4.08 6.07
N ARG A 149 1.99 -2.79 6.35
CA ARG A 149 0.85 -2.20 7.05
C ARG A 149 0.39 -0.95 6.34
N THR A 150 -0.92 -0.74 6.32
CA THR A 150 -1.53 0.47 5.81
C THR A 150 -2.41 1.08 6.89
N TRP A 151 -2.33 2.40 7.06
CA TRP A 151 -3.23 3.15 7.92
C TRP A 151 -3.98 4.21 7.11
N ILE A 152 -5.19 4.55 7.52
CA ILE A 152 -5.97 5.63 6.94
C ILE A 152 -6.37 6.66 7.99
N ALA A 153 -6.47 7.93 7.58
CA ALA A 153 -7.05 9.00 8.37
C ALA A 153 -7.81 9.97 7.46
N THR A 154 -8.79 10.67 8.01
CA THR A 154 -9.58 11.68 7.28
C THR A 154 -9.56 12.99 8.02
N LEU A 155 -9.02 14.04 7.41
CA LEU A 155 -9.04 15.39 7.97
C LEU A 155 -10.24 16.16 7.42
N LEU A 156 -10.93 16.92 8.27
CA LEU A 156 -11.95 17.88 7.87
C LEU A 156 -11.45 19.31 8.13
N ILE A 157 -11.20 20.04 7.06
CA ILE A 157 -10.69 21.41 7.08
C ILE A 157 -11.82 22.38 6.76
N LEU A 158 -12.05 23.34 7.65
CA LEU A 158 -13.01 24.41 7.40
C LEU A 158 -12.34 25.57 6.65
N ALA A 159 -12.80 25.84 5.43
CA ALA A 159 -12.47 27.06 4.71
C ALA A 159 -13.54 28.13 5.01
N PRO A 160 -13.21 29.19 5.79
CA PRO A 160 -14.19 30.22 6.12
C PRO A 160 -14.52 31.09 4.90
N ARG A 161 -15.61 31.86 5.00
CA ARG A 161 -16.00 32.82 3.97
C ARG A 161 -14.92 33.90 3.81
N ALA A 162 -14.74 34.41 2.60
CA ALA A 162 -13.79 35.48 2.33
C ALA A 162 -14.09 36.78 3.08
N ASP A 163 -15.35 37.00 3.47
CA ASP A 163 -15.85 38.14 4.24
C ASP A 163 -16.01 37.85 5.74
N ALA A 164 -15.67 36.64 6.20
CA ALA A 164 -15.83 36.26 7.61
C ALA A 164 -14.92 37.13 8.51
N SER A 165 -15.52 37.75 9.53
CA SER A 165 -14.73 38.50 10.50
C SER A 165 -13.91 37.56 11.39
N LEU A 166 -12.85 38.07 12.02
CA LEU A 166 -12.12 37.32 13.03
C LEU A 166 -13.03 36.80 14.15
N HIS A 167 -14.10 37.54 14.47
CA HIS A 167 -15.09 37.11 15.45
C HIS A 167 -15.89 35.89 14.95
N ASP A 168 -16.31 35.89 13.69
CA ASP A 168 -17.08 34.77 13.08
C ASP A 168 -16.24 33.50 12.94
N ILE A 169 -14.97 33.66 12.57
CA ILE A 169 -14.00 32.57 12.50
C ILE A 169 -13.75 31.99 13.90
N HIS A 170 -13.60 32.87 14.90
CA HIS A 170 -13.35 32.46 16.29
C HIS A 170 -14.56 31.79 16.95
N GLN A 171 -15.78 32.30 16.74
CA GLN A 171 -17.02 31.71 17.26
C GLN A 171 -17.28 30.33 16.66
N THR A 172 -17.14 30.20 15.34
CA THR A 172 -17.31 28.91 14.65
C THR A 172 -16.30 27.88 15.15
N PHE A 173 -15.06 28.31 15.39
CA PHE A 173 -13.98 27.46 15.90
C PHE A 173 -14.15 27.05 17.37
N LEU A 174 -14.55 27.98 18.24
CA LEU A 174 -14.84 27.69 19.65
C LEU A 174 -16.04 26.76 19.82
N ALA A 175 -17.06 26.88 18.97
CA ALA A 175 -18.21 25.99 18.96
C ALA A 175 -17.85 24.55 18.53
N THR A 176 -16.77 24.38 17.74
CA THR A 176 -16.35 23.05 17.29
C THR A 176 -15.43 22.37 18.30
N HIS A 177 -14.56 23.08 19.02
CA HIS A 177 -13.53 22.46 19.87
C HIS A 177 -13.34 23.21 21.20
N LYS A 178 -13.85 22.69 22.35
CA LYS A 178 -13.13 22.49 23.64
C LYS A 178 -13.97 21.67 24.65
N ASN A 179 -13.41 20.57 25.15
CA ASN A 179 -13.79 19.93 26.42
C ASN A 179 -12.67 20.19 27.43
N VAL A 180 -12.96 20.79 28.59
CA VAL A 180 -11.97 20.94 29.67
C VAL A 180 -12.35 20.01 30.81
N ARG A 181 -11.48 19.07 31.16
CA ARG A 181 -11.64 18.16 32.31
C ARG A 181 -10.61 18.49 33.38
N VAL A 182 -11.05 18.66 34.61
CA VAL A 182 -10.19 18.93 35.77
C VAL A 182 -10.36 17.80 36.78
N HIS A 183 -9.24 17.22 37.22
CA HIS A 183 -9.22 16.10 38.16
C HIS A 183 -8.31 16.42 39.35
N ALA A 184 -8.77 16.13 40.58
CA ALA A 184 -8.00 16.28 41.82
C ALA A 184 -8.10 14.98 42.64
N ASP A 185 -6.96 14.47 43.12
CA ASP A 185 -6.86 13.23 43.92
C ASP A 185 -5.87 13.38 45.09
N ASP A 186 -5.90 12.48 46.07
CA ASP A 186 -4.94 12.39 47.19
C ASP A 186 -4.71 13.72 47.96
N ALA A 187 -5.79 14.33 48.45
CA ALA A 187 -5.77 15.62 49.16
C ALA A 187 -5.13 16.78 48.37
N SER A 188 -4.98 16.65 47.04
CA SER A 188 -4.54 17.73 46.17
C SER A 188 -5.67 18.71 45.88
N ILE A 189 -5.28 19.95 45.56
CA ILE A 189 -6.20 21.02 45.19
C ILE A 189 -5.92 21.38 43.74
N ALA A 190 -6.86 21.07 42.84
CA ALA A 190 -6.83 21.54 41.47
C ALA A 190 -7.62 22.85 41.36
N ARG A 191 -6.98 23.91 40.86
CA ARG A 191 -7.60 25.22 40.65
C ARG A 191 -7.55 25.56 39.17
N LEU A 192 -8.70 25.76 38.55
CA LEU A 192 -8.82 26.29 37.20
C LEU A 192 -9.25 27.76 37.28
N LYS A 193 -8.38 28.68 36.86
CA LYS A 193 -8.74 30.08 36.62
C LYS A 193 -9.00 30.27 35.14
N ALA A 194 -10.26 30.16 34.74
CA ALA A 194 -10.68 30.46 33.38
C ALA A 194 -11.09 31.92 33.31
N ARG A 195 -10.45 32.72 32.43
CA ARG A 195 -10.94 34.06 32.09
C ARG A 195 -12.02 33.91 31.02
N THR A 196 -13.29 33.88 31.42
CA THR A 196 -14.43 33.77 30.53
C THR A 196 -14.76 35.13 29.91
N GLY A 197 -14.30 35.35 28.68
CA GLY A 197 -14.91 36.34 27.79
C GLY A 197 -16.20 35.76 27.20
N GLY A 198 -17.31 35.90 27.93
CA GLY A 198 -18.70 35.65 27.48
C GLY A 198 -18.91 34.48 26.51
N GLY A 199 -19.08 33.27 27.04
CA GLY A 199 -19.50 32.08 26.28
C GLY A 199 -19.85 30.91 27.20
N ALA A 200 -20.71 30.00 26.76
CA ALA A 200 -21.09 28.80 27.51
C ALA A 200 -19.95 27.77 27.50
N LEU A 201 -19.54 27.30 28.69
CA LEU A 201 -18.47 26.35 28.91
C LEU A 201 -19.07 25.07 29.51
N ASP A 202 -18.78 23.90 28.94
CA ASP A 202 -19.13 22.61 29.55
C ASP A 202 -17.95 22.12 30.40
N ILE A 203 -18.16 22.02 31.72
CA ILE A 203 -17.12 21.73 32.72
C ILE A 203 -17.56 20.53 33.55
N ASP A 204 -16.87 19.39 33.41
CA ASP A 204 -17.02 18.25 34.32
C ASP A 204 -16.01 18.37 35.48
N LEU A 205 -16.53 18.51 36.70
CA LEU A 205 -15.77 18.66 37.94
C LEU A 205 -15.97 17.40 38.80
N ARG A 206 -14.89 16.64 39.02
CA ARG A 206 -14.90 15.46 39.88
C ARG A 206 -13.86 15.57 40.98
N ALA A 207 -14.30 15.29 42.20
CA ALA A 207 -13.45 15.22 43.39
C ALA A 207 -13.71 13.89 44.11
N THR A 208 -12.66 13.14 44.39
CA THR A 208 -12.70 11.86 45.12
C THR A 208 -11.67 11.88 46.25
N ASN A 209 -11.82 10.98 47.24
CA ASN A 209 -10.86 10.77 48.33
C ASN A 209 -10.44 12.05 49.08
N ALA A 210 -11.43 12.81 49.57
CA ALA A 210 -11.25 14.08 50.27
C ALA A 210 -10.54 15.20 49.46
N GLY A 211 -10.44 15.06 48.14
CA GLY A 211 -9.99 16.11 47.23
C GLY A 211 -10.97 17.29 47.15
N ILE A 212 -10.46 18.48 46.86
CA ILE A 212 -11.26 19.70 46.71
C ILE A 212 -11.07 20.23 45.28
N ALA A 213 -12.16 20.30 44.51
CA ALA A 213 -12.20 20.96 43.22
C ALA A 213 -12.92 22.32 43.37
N HIS A 214 -12.23 23.41 43.00
CA HIS A 214 -12.77 24.77 43.10
C HIS A 214 -12.72 25.47 41.75
N LEU A 215 -13.86 26.00 41.31
CA LEU A 215 -14.02 26.81 40.10
C LEU A 215 -14.30 28.26 40.49
N ASP A 216 -13.48 29.18 39.99
CA ASP A 216 -13.64 30.63 40.21
C ASP A 216 -13.74 31.32 38.85
N LEU A 217 -14.85 32.04 38.62
CA LEU A 217 -15.21 32.65 37.34
C LEU A 217 -15.20 34.20 37.39
N ASP A 218 -14.76 34.83 38.49
CA ASP A 218 -14.85 36.28 38.64
C ASP A 218 -13.63 37.04 38.10
N ASN A 219 -13.91 38.17 37.44
CA ASN A 219 -12.96 38.94 36.64
C ASN A 219 -12.53 40.23 37.35
N GLU A 220 -11.61 40.15 38.31
CA GLU A 220 -11.03 41.33 38.99
C GLU A 220 -9.59 41.59 38.54
N GLY A 221 -9.39 42.09 37.31
CA GLY A 221 -8.06 42.52 36.89
C GLY A 221 -7.92 42.85 35.41
N GLY A 222 -8.40 44.02 35.02
CA GLY A 222 -8.14 44.62 33.72
C GLY A 222 -6.64 44.75 33.45
N GLY A 223 -6.10 43.87 32.61
CA GLY A 223 -4.72 43.87 32.17
C GLY A 223 -4.64 43.48 30.70
N LYS A 224 -3.95 44.31 29.92
CA LYS A 224 -3.78 44.25 28.45
C LYS A 224 -3.34 42.85 28.00
N ILE A 225 -4.15 42.17 27.18
CA ILE A 225 -3.90 40.82 26.69
C ILE A 225 -3.05 40.89 25.41
N ALA A 226 -1.86 40.30 25.45
CA ALA A 226 -1.05 40.05 24.27
C ALA A 226 -1.61 38.80 23.55
N LEU A 227 -2.22 39.00 22.38
CA LEU A 227 -2.68 37.92 21.51
C LEU A 227 -1.48 37.31 20.79
N GLY A 228 -0.89 36.26 21.37
CA GLY A 228 -0.01 35.36 20.64
C GLY A 228 -0.80 34.60 19.57
N PHE A 229 -0.25 34.47 18.37
CA PHE A 229 -0.90 33.81 17.23
C PHE A 229 -1.28 32.35 17.57
N SER A 230 -2.56 32.05 17.68
CA SER A 230 -3.07 30.70 17.93
C SER A 230 -3.19 29.92 16.62
N SER A 231 -2.19 29.10 16.28
CA SER A 231 -2.36 28.04 15.27
C SER A 231 -3.15 26.89 15.89
N ILE A 232 -4.07 26.30 15.13
CA ILE A 232 -4.90 25.18 15.61
C ILE A 232 -4.06 23.89 15.56
N ALA A 233 -4.22 23.05 16.57
CA ALA A 233 -3.62 21.71 16.61
C ALA A 233 -4.59 20.69 17.20
N TRP A 234 -4.58 19.47 16.66
CA TRP A 234 -5.42 18.35 17.08
C TRP A 234 -4.75 17.01 16.71
N ASP A 235 -5.28 15.91 17.23
CA ASP A 235 -4.81 14.56 16.94
C ASP A 235 -5.92 13.79 16.21
N GLU A 236 -5.55 13.00 15.20
CA GLU A 236 -6.44 12.11 14.46
C GLU A 236 -5.97 10.67 14.61
N ASP A 237 -6.90 9.75 14.90
CA ASP A 237 -6.59 8.34 15.03
C ASP A 237 -6.25 7.74 13.65
N LEU A 238 -5.16 6.97 13.59
CA LEU A 238 -4.80 6.22 12.39
C LEU A 238 -5.42 4.83 12.46
N LEU A 239 -6.37 4.57 11.57
CA LEU A 239 -7.04 3.27 11.48
C LEU A 239 -6.17 2.32 10.65
N GLU A 240 -5.65 1.26 11.28
CA GLU A 240 -4.95 0.19 10.58
C GLU A 240 -5.96 -0.60 9.76
N ILE A 241 -5.73 -0.71 8.45
CA ILE A 241 -6.52 -1.54 7.56
C ILE A 241 -5.71 -2.78 7.19
N ASP A 242 -6.36 -3.93 7.24
CA ASP A 242 -5.75 -5.19 6.84
C ASP A 242 -5.30 -5.09 5.38
N VAL A 243 -3.99 -5.17 5.17
CA VAL A 243 -3.43 -5.41 3.85
C VAL A 243 -3.76 -6.88 3.55
N PRO A 244 -4.42 -7.21 2.41
CA PRO A 244 -4.63 -8.60 2.03
C PRO A 244 -3.30 -9.35 2.12
N GLU A 245 -3.34 -10.52 2.76
CA GLU A 245 -2.19 -11.39 3.00
C GLU A 245 -1.31 -11.43 1.73
N GLU A 246 -0.03 -11.08 1.87
CA GLU A 246 0.90 -11.09 0.74
C GLU A 246 0.96 -12.51 0.21
N ALA A 247 0.30 -12.75 -0.93
CA ALA A 247 0.10 -14.08 -1.47
C ALA A 247 1.46 -14.77 -1.62
N ALA A 248 1.56 -16.00 -1.12
CA ALA A 248 2.82 -16.74 -1.10
C ALA A 248 3.38 -16.82 -2.53
N GLN A 249 4.49 -16.12 -2.78
CA GLN A 249 5.06 -16.00 -4.12
C GLN A 249 5.37 -17.37 -4.71
N HIS A 250 5.00 -17.56 -5.98
CA HIS A 250 5.28 -18.80 -6.70
C HIS A 250 6.79 -19.09 -6.69
N PRO A 251 7.23 -20.36 -6.48
CA PRO A 251 8.66 -20.72 -6.44
C PRO A 251 9.42 -20.46 -7.75
N CYS A 252 8.72 -20.21 -8.86
CA CYS A 252 9.29 -19.83 -10.14
C CYS A 252 8.46 -18.69 -10.77
N PRO A 253 8.65 -17.43 -10.39
CA PRO A 253 7.87 -16.32 -10.92
C PRO A 253 8.08 -16.18 -12.44
N ALA A 254 7.00 -16.26 -13.21
CA ALA A 254 7.02 -16.14 -14.66
C ALA A 254 5.61 -15.84 -15.20
N GLY A 255 5.44 -14.72 -15.90
CA GLY A 255 4.21 -14.41 -16.66
C GLY A 255 4.19 -15.02 -18.07
N THR A 256 5.29 -15.65 -18.50
CA THR A 256 5.36 -16.37 -19.78
C THR A 256 6.17 -17.65 -19.64
N ALA A 257 5.75 -18.71 -20.31
CA ALA A 257 6.37 -20.03 -20.21
C ALA A 257 6.08 -20.87 -21.45
N CYS A 258 6.60 -22.09 -21.49
CA CYS A 258 6.35 -23.03 -22.56
C CYS A 258 6.32 -24.46 -22.01
N LEU A 259 5.36 -25.24 -22.48
CA LEU A 259 5.36 -26.69 -22.33
C LEU A 259 5.92 -27.28 -23.63
N VAL A 260 7.10 -27.90 -23.51
CA VAL A 260 7.87 -28.44 -24.64
C VAL A 260 7.63 -29.93 -24.72
N GLN A 261 7.13 -30.39 -25.86
CA GLN A 261 6.95 -31.80 -26.18
C GLN A 261 8.17 -32.32 -26.95
N GLU A 262 8.80 -33.39 -26.47
CA GLU A 262 10.00 -33.96 -27.11
C GLU A 262 9.67 -34.92 -28.26
N ASP A 263 8.58 -35.70 -28.12
CA ASP A 263 8.03 -36.56 -29.17
C ASP A 263 6.75 -35.93 -29.74
N ALA A 264 6.89 -35.22 -30.86
CA ALA A 264 5.78 -34.57 -31.55
C ALA A 264 4.93 -35.61 -32.30
N GLY A 265 3.78 -35.94 -31.73
CA GLY A 265 2.69 -36.68 -32.39
C GLY A 265 1.63 -35.71 -32.93
N ARG A 266 0.35 -36.01 -32.70
CA ARG A 266 -0.80 -35.14 -33.07
C ARG A 266 -0.93 -33.83 -32.26
N VAL A 267 0.07 -33.48 -31.45
CA VAL A 267 0.04 -32.32 -30.53
C VAL A 267 1.20 -31.40 -30.89
N PRO A 268 1.01 -30.06 -30.88
CA PRO A 268 2.08 -29.13 -31.21
C PRO A 268 3.29 -29.30 -30.29
N ARG A 269 4.49 -29.18 -30.87
CA ARG A 269 5.77 -29.31 -30.16
C ARG A 269 5.91 -28.30 -29.01
N TYR A 270 5.45 -27.08 -29.22
CA TYR A 270 5.52 -25.99 -28.25
C TYR A 270 4.12 -25.48 -27.91
N LEU A 271 3.64 -25.73 -26.70
CA LEU A 271 2.50 -25.01 -26.16
C LEU A 271 3.04 -23.78 -25.40
N ARG A 272 2.92 -22.61 -26.01
CA ARG A 272 3.42 -21.35 -25.44
C ARG A 272 2.37 -20.78 -24.49
N LEU A 273 2.78 -20.41 -23.29
CA LEU A 273 1.93 -19.95 -22.20
C LEU A 273 2.17 -18.47 -21.94
N PHE A 274 1.09 -17.69 -21.87
CA PHE A 274 1.15 -16.25 -21.58
C PHE A 274 0.08 -15.92 -20.55
N ALA A 275 0.48 -15.32 -19.43
CA ALA A 275 -0.40 -14.83 -18.39
C ALA A 275 -0.12 -13.33 -18.21
N LEU A 276 -0.58 -12.55 -19.18
CA LEU A 276 -0.38 -11.11 -19.28
C LEU A 276 -1.76 -10.47 -19.48
N ASP A 277 -1.96 -9.26 -18.94
CA ASP A 277 -3.22 -8.51 -19.11
C ASP A 277 -3.53 -8.27 -20.60
N GLU A 278 -2.49 -8.02 -21.39
CA GLU A 278 -2.53 -7.85 -22.83
C GLU A 278 -1.35 -8.60 -23.46
N CYS A 279 -1.63 -9.42 -24.48
CA CYS A 279 -0.62 -10.09 -25.29
C CYS A 279 -0.55 -9.43 -26.66
N VAL A 280 0.64 -9.00 -27.05
CA VAL A 280 0.89 -8.45 -28.38
C VAL A 280 1.27 -9.56 -29.35
N ILE A 281 0.49 -9.72 -30.40
CA ILE A 281 0.76 -10.64 -31.50
C ILE A 281 1.46 -9.87 -32.61
N GLY A 282 2.55 -10.42 -33.14
CA GLY A 282 3.21 -9.83 -34.30
C GLY A 282 4.34 -10.67 -34.88
N ARG A 283 4.97 -10.10 -35.91
CA ARG A 283 6.05 -10.77 -36.63
C ARG A 283 7.26 -10.98 -35.73
N ASN A 284 7.82 -12.19 -35.75
CA ASN A 284 9.13 -12.45 -35.15
C ASN A 284 10.22 -11.71 -35.93
N GLU A 285 10.82 -10.69 -35.32
CA GLU A 285 11.99 -10.00 -35.85
C GLU A 285 13.18 -10.15 -34.89
N PRO A 286 14.37 -10.55 -35.39
CA PRO A 286 15.56 -10.59 -34.57
C PRO A 286 15.87 -9.22 -33.96
N GLY A 287 15.91 -9.14 -32.63
CA GLY A 287 16.25 -7.92 -31.88
C GLY A 287 15.08 -6.97 -31.60
N ALA A 288 13.91 -7.20 -32.20
CA ALA A 288 12.69 -6.47 -31.84
C ALA A 288 12.01 -7.13 -30.62
N ILE A 289 11.47 -6.31 -29.74
CA ILE A 289 10.72 -6.75 -28.54
C ILE A 289 9.25 -6.35 -28.59
N ASP A 290 8.75 -6.03 -29.79
CA ASP A 290 7.43 -5.41 -29.97
C ASP A 290 6.27 -6.40 -29.80
N ALA A 291 6.53 -7.71 -29.82
CA ALA A 291 5.55 -8.77 -29.66
C ALA A 291 5.92 -9.78 -28.56
N ASP A 292 4.90 -10.15 -27.78
CA ASP A 292 4.93 -11.26 -26.83
C ASP A 292 4.75 -12.58 -27.58
N ILE A 293 3.71 -12.65 -28.41
CA ILE A 293 3.43 -13.76 -29.33
C ILE A 293 4.11 -13.45 -30.66
N ARG A 294 5.30 -14.01 -30.83
CA ARG A 294 6.16 -13.86 -31.99
C ARG A 294 5.85 -14.93 -33.02
N LEU A 295 5.20 -14.50 -34.10
CA LEU A 295 4.84 -15.37 -35.21
C LEU A 295 6.04 -15.65 -36.10
N MET A 296 6.31 -16.93 -36.27
CA MET A 296 7.35 -17.43 -37.17
C MET A 296 6.75 -17.89 -38.50
N HIS A 297 7.58 -17.86 -39.54
CA HIS A 297 7.18 -18.32 -40.87
C HIS A 297 7.47 -19.80 -41.04
N HIS A 298 6.46 -20.57 -41.40
CA HIS A 298 6.61 -21.99 -41.71
C HIS A 298 6.20 -22.22 -43.16
N GLY A 299 7.03 -22.94 -43.90
CA GLY A 299 6.67 -23.53 -45.17
C GLY A 299 6.47 -25.04 -45.02
N GLU A 300 6.15 -25.73 -46.12
CA GLU A 300 5.94 -27.19 -46.12
C GLU A 300 7.15 -27.97 -45.59
N SER A 301 8.36 -27.44 -45.76
CA SER A 301 9.61 -28.03 -45.28
C SER A 301 10.00 -27.62 -43.85
N GLY A 302 9.14 -26.88 -43.14
CA GLY A 302 9.37 -26.42 -41.77
C GLY A 302 9.65 -24.92 -41.65
N LEU A 303 10.37 -24.53 -40.60
CA LEU A 303 10.65 -23.13 -40.26
C LEU A 303 11.51 -22.44 -41.33
N LEU A 304 11.06 -21.30 -41.84
CA LEU A 304 11.78 -20.49 -42.83
C LEU A 304 12.61 -19.39 -42.17
N LEU A 305 13.92 -19.45 -42.35
CA LEU A 305 14.89 -18.52 -41.76
C LEU A 305 14.82 -17.11 -42.36
N GLU A 306 14.29 -16.95 -43.56
CA GLU A 306 14.06 -15.64 -44.20
C GLU A 306 13.03 -14.78 -43.45
N GLY A 307 12.29 -15.40 -42.52
CA GLY A 307 11.35 -14.73 -41.64
C GLY A 307 9.97 -14.55 -42.28
N LEU A 308 9.05 -14.04 -41.47
CA LEU A 308 7.67 -13.80 -41.89
C LEU A 308 7.60 -12.54 -42.77
N THR A 309 6.63 -12.51 -43.68
CA THR A 309 6.40 -11.37 -44.56
C THR A 309 6.31 -10.04 -43.80
N ARG A 310 6.88 -8.96 -44.35
CA ARG A 310 6.77 -7.61 -43.79
C ARG A 310 5.34 -7.06 -43.81
N ARG A 311 4.41 -7.75 -44.48
CA ARG A 311 2.97 -7.47 -44.40
C ARG A 311 2.34 -7.89 -43.08
N ILE A 312 3.11 -8.50 -42.19
CA ILE A 312 2.76 -8.68 -40.79
C ILE A 312 3.64 -7.74 -39.95
N SER A 313 2.99 -6.76 -39.32
CA SER A 313 3.61 -5.78 -38.43
C SER A 313 4.29 -6.43 -37.21
N GLY A 314 5.32 -5.78 -36.66
CA GLY A 314 5.96 -6.21 -35.40
C GLY A 314 4.99 -6.19 -34.21
N ARG A 315 4.09 -5.19 -34.17
CA ARG A 315 2.89 -5.14 -33.32
C ARG A 315 1.67 -5.18 -34.23
N HIS A 316 1.05 -6.34 -34.38
CA HIS A 316 -0.01 -6.58 -35.36
C HIS A 316 -1.40 -6.59 -34.74
N ALA A 317 -1.58 -7.34 -33.65
CA ALA A 317 -2.85 -7.45 -32.97
C ALA A 317 -2.64 -7.48 -31.46
N LEU A 318 -3.67 -7.08 -30.71
CA LEU A 318 -3.72 -7.19 -29.25
C LEU A 318 -4.72 -8.25 -28.88
N LEU A 319 -4.35 -9.14 -27.98
CA LEU A 319 -5.21 -10.18 -27.43
C LEU A 319 -5.30 -9.97 -25.92
N ARG A 320 -6.51 -9.76 -25.40
CA ARG A 320 -6.74 -9.48 -23.98
C ARG A 320 -8.08 -9.99 -23.51
N ARG A 321 -8.30 -9.95 -22.19
CA ARG A 321 -9.60 -10.21 -21.57
C ARG A 321 -10.50 -8.97 -21.72
N GLY A 322 -11.58 -9.09 -22.48
CA GLY A 322 -12.69 -8.13 -22.53
C GLY A 322 -13.76 -8.42 -21.49
N ARG A 323 -14.92 -7.76 -21.57
CA ARG A 323 -16.04 -8.01 -20.63
C ARG A 323 -16.62 -9.43 -20.76
N GLU A 324 -16.94 -9.82 -21.99
CA GLU A 324 -17.67 -11.06 -22.31
C GLU A 324 -16.77 -12.28 -22.62
N GLY A 325 -15.45 -12.09 -22.64
CA GLY A 325 -14.51 -13.16 -22.95
C GLY A 325 -13.14 -12.62 -23.30
N PHE A 326 -12.43 -13.32 -24.18
CA PHE A 326 -11.22 -12.80 -24.81
C PHE A 326 -11.61 -12.05 -26.09
N GLU A 327 -10.88 -10.98 -26.38
CA GLU A 327 -11.08 -10.16 -27.57
C GLU A 327 -9.75 -9.94 -28.30
N ILE A 328 -9.83 -9.77 -29.62
CA ILE A 328 -8.71 -9.37 -30.46
C ILE A 328 -8.95 -7.98 -31.04
N GLU A 329 -7.90 -7.16 -31.08
CA GLU A 329 -7.92 -5.81 -31.65
C GLU A 329 -6.85 -5.70 -32.75
N ASP A 330 -7.23 -5.15 -33.91
CA ASP A 330 -6.30 -4.85 -34.99
C ASP A 330 -5.57 -3.52 -34.77
N VAL A 331 -4.26 -3.59 -34.59
CA VAL A 331 -3.37 -2.40 -34.48
C VAL A 331 -2.36 -2.33 -35.62
N SER A 332 -2.54 -3.18 -36.64
CA SER A 332 -1.58 -3.37 -37.71
C SER A 332 -1.63 -2.27 -38.78
N ARG A 333 -0.67 -2.33 -39.70
CA ARG A 333 -0.69 -1.57 -40.96
C ARG A 333 -1.49 -2.24 -42.08
N TYR A 334 -1.64 -3.56 -42.06
CA TYR A 334 -2.08 -4.36 -43.21
C TYR A 334 -3.40 -5.10 -43.00
N GLY A 335 -4.04 -4.92 -41.85
CA GLY A 335 -5.29 -5.56 -41.51
C GLY A 335 -5.12 -6.99 -41.04
N LEU A 336 -5.91 -7.38 -40.04
CA LEU A 336 -6.20 -8.78 -39.74
C LEU A 336 -7.62 -9.14 -40.18
N LEU A 337 -7.90 -10.41 -40.41
CA LEU A 337 -9.24 -10.90 -40.69
C LEU A 337 -9.69 -11.83 -39.57
N VAL A 338 -10.94 -11.70 -39.13
CA VAL A 338 -11.63 -12.66 -38.28
C VAL A 338 -12.75 -13.28 -39.12
N ASP A 339 -12.71 -14.60 -39.31
CA ASP A 339 -13.60 -15.35 -40.20
C ASP A 339 -13.71 -14.71 -41.61
N GLY A 340 -12.56 -14.29 -42.15
CA GLY A 340 -12.45 -13.69 -43.48
C GLY A 340 -12.93 -12.23 -43.57
N THR A 341 -13.40 -11.63 -42.47
CA THR A 341 -13.87 -10.24 -42.42
C THR A 341 -12.92 -9.36 -41.61
N TRP A 342 -12.59 -8.17 -42.10
CA TRP A 342 -11.83 -7.19 -41.31
C TRP A 342 -12.76 -6.51 -40.29
N PRO A 343 -12.55 -6.67 -38.97
CA PRO A 343 -13.41 -6.04 -37.96
C PRO A 343 -13.26 -4.51 -37.88
N GLY A 344 -12.21 -3.96 -38.51
CA GLY A 344 -11.85 -2.54 -38.41
C GLY A 344 -10.66 -2.33 -37.49
N LYS A 345 -9.92 -1.25 -37.75
CA LYS A 345 -8.75 -0.88 -36.95
C LYS A 345 -9.18 -0.39 -35.57
N HIS A 346 -8.48 -0.81 -34.52
CA HIS A 346 -8.77 -0.47 -33.13
C HIS A 346 -10.19 -0.86 -32.67
N ALA A 347 -10.81 -1.84 -33.34
CA ALA A 347 -12.12 -2.37 -32.98
C ALA A 347 -11.94 -3.72 -32.24
N PRO A 348 -12.16 -3.78 -30.91
CA PRO A 348 -12.09 -5.02 -30.18
C PRO A 348 -13.19 -5.99 -30.64
N THR A 349 -12.78 -7.20 -30.99
CA THR A 349 -13.67 -8.24 -31.52
C THR A 349 -13.68 -9.44 -30.58
N PRO A 350 -14.83 -9.82 -30.00
CA PRO A 350 -14.92 -10.95 -29.07
C PRO A 350 -14.65 -12.26 -29.80
N LEU A 351 -13.79 -13.10 -29.23
CA LEU A 351 -13.40 -14.38 -29.77
C LEU A 351 -14.26 -15.52 -29.23
N ARG A 352 -14.60 -16.47 -30.10
CA ARG A 352 -15.39 -17.67 -29.79
C ARG A 352 -14.72 -18.91 -30.38
N PRO A 353 -14.94 -20.10 -29.79
CA PRO A 353 -14.43 -21.35 -30.36
C PRO A 353 -14.85 -21.52 -31.83
N GLY A 354 -13.91 -21.96 -32.67
CA GLY A 354 -14.07 -22.16 -34.11
C GLY A 354 -13.74 -20.93 -34.98
N MET A 355 -13.58 -19.74 -34.39
CA MET A 355 -13.21 -18.55 -35.16
C MET A 355 -11.79 -18.65 -35.70
N ARG A 356 -11.61 -18.20 -36.95
CA ARG A 356 -10.32 -18.15 -37.64
C ARG A 356 -9.79 -16.73 -37.68
N ILE A 357 -8.52 -16.56 -37.34
CA ILE A 357 -7.81 -15.28 -37.31
C ILE A 357 -6.69 -15.35 -38.34
N GLU A 358 -6.80 -14.58 -39.42
CA GLU A 358 -5.74 -14.42 -40.41
C GLU A 358 -4.99 -13.11 -40.14
N LEU A 359 -3.68 -13.21 -39.90
CA LEU A 359 -2.87 -12.07 -39.47
C LEU A 359 -2.41 -11.18 -40.63
N THR A 360 -2.98 -11.35 -41.82
CA THR A 360 -2.82 -10.39 -42.91
C THR A 360 -3.96 -10.51 -43.90
N ALA A 361 -4.65 -9.40 -44.17
CA ALA A 361 -5.67 -9.37 -45.22
C ALA A 361 -5.07 -9.40 -46.65
N SER A 362 -3.76 -9.14 -46.78
CA SER A 362 -3.08 -8.96 -48.07
C SER A 362 -2.49 -10.24 -48.65
N ILE A 363 -2.21 -11.26 -47.83
CA ILE A 363 -1.61 -12.53 -48.28
C ILE A 363 -2.31 -13.68 -47.54
N PRO A 364 -3.34 -14.30 -48.15
CA PRO A 364 -4.09 -15.37 -47.51
C PRO A 364 -3.19 -16.52 -47.03
N GLY A 365 -3.48 -17.08 -45.86
CA GLY A 365 -2.87 -18.33 -45.40
C GLY A 365 -1.45 -18.23 -44.81
N VAL A 366 -0.80 -17.06 -44.78
CA VAL A 366 0.60 -16.94 -44.31
C VAL A 366 0.76 -17.16 -42.80
N ALA A 367 -0.19 -16.68 -42.02
CA ALA A 367 -0.24 -16.87 -40.57
C ALA A 367 -1.70 -16.92 -40.15
N VAL A 368 -2.18 -18.12 -39.83
CA VAL A 368 -3.59 -18.38 -39.52
C VAL A 368 -3.69 -19.09 -38.19
N LEU A 369 -4.51 -18.53 -37.30
CA LEU A 369 -4.82 -19.11 -36.00
C LEU A 369 -6.29 -19.50 -35.93
N GLU A 370 -6.61 -20.58 -35.23
CA GLU A 370 -7.97 -20.95 -34.87
C GLU A 370 -8.14 -20.85 -33.35
N VAL A 371 -9.25 -20.25 -32.93
CA VAL A 371 -9.70 -20.28 -31.55
C VAL A 371 -10.26 -21.67 -31.25
N THR A 372 -9.41 -22.56 -30.76
CA THR A 372 -9.82 -23.95 -30.48
C THR A 372 -10.62 -24.10 -29.19
N ALA A 373 -10.35 -23.26 -28.19
CA ALA A 373 -11.10 -23.26 -26.94
C ALA A 373 -11.08 -21.88 -26.26
N VAL A 374 -12.18 -21.56 -25.58
CA VAL A 374 -12.26 -20.43 -24.64
C VAL A 374 -12.66 -21.01 -23.30
N LEU A 375 -11.77 -20.89 -22.32
CA LEU A 375 -11.86 -21.42 -20.96
C LEU A 375 -12.15 -20.27 -19.98
N PRO A 376 -12.61 -20.55 -18.76
CA PRO A 376 -12.86 -19.51 -17.76
C PRO A 376 -11.63 -18.65 -17.47
N ASN A 377 -10.43 -19.25 -17.50
CA ASN A 377 -9.16 -18.60 -17.19
C ASN A 377 -8.30 -18.30 -18.43
N GLY A 378 -8.76 -18.56 -19.65
CA GLY A 378 -7.88 -18.38 -20.82
C GLY A 378 -8.48 -18.74 -22.18
N ILE A 379 -7.71 -18.54 -23.23
CA ILE A 379 -8.04 -18.87 -24.62
C ILE A 379 -6.90 -19.66 -25.26
N LEU A 380 -7.25 -20.65 -26.07
CA LEU A 380 -6.31 -21.53 -26.75
C LEU A 380 -6.38 -21.33 -28.27
N LEU A 381 -5.24 -20.97 -28.85
CA LEU A 381 -5.07 -20.69 -30.27
C LEU A 381 -4.14 -21.73 -30.90
N HIS A 382 -4.61 -22.45 -31.92
CA HIS A 382 -3.77 -23.35 -32.72
C HIS A 382 -3.46 -22.74 -34.07
N ARG A 383 -2.29 -23.04 -34.63
CA ARG A 383 -1.98 -22.67 -36.01
C ARG A 383 -2.74 -23.58 -36.99
N LEU A 384 -3.23 -23.00 -38.07
CA LEU A 384 -3.86 -23.70 -39.21
C LEU A 384 -2.99 -23.69 -40.47
N ASP A 385 -1.83 -23.06 -40.39
CA ASP A 385 -0.84 -23.01 -41.47
C ASP A 385 0.21 -24.13 -41.31
N ALA A 386 1.28 -24.09 -42.11
CA ALA A 386 2.37 -25.08 -42.06
C ALA A 386 3.10 -25.19 -40.70
N GLY A 387 2.83 -24.27 -39.76
CA GLY A 387 3.32 -24.32 -38.39
C GLY A 387 2.42 -25.08 -37.41
N MET A 388 1.36 -25.75 -37.86
CA MET A 388 0.37 -26.42 -36.99
C MET A 388 0.96 -27.44 -35.99
N GLU A 389 1.98 -28.19 -36.39
CA GLU A 389 2.67 -29.16 -35.52
C GLU A 389 3.77 -28.50 -34.67
N HIS A 390 4.12 -27.26 -34.99
CA HIS A 390 5.22 -26.56 -34.32
C HIS A 390 4.76 -25.91 -33.02
N GLU A 391 3.69 -25.12 -33.05
CA GLU A 391 3.29 -24.32 -31.89
C GLU A 391 1.78 -24.07 -31.79
N ALA A 392 1.33 -23.93 -30.54
CA ALA A 392 0.04 -23.37 -30.16
C ALA A 392 0.22 -22.40 -28.98
N PHE A 393 -0.77 -21.57 -28.74
CA PHE A 393 -0.71 -20.48 -27.76
C PHE A 393 -1.85 -20.61 -26.77
N TYR A 394 -1.53 -20.65 -25.49
CA TYR A 394 -2.49 -20.58 -24.39
C TYR A 394 -2.30 -19.26 -23.65
N VAL A 395 -3.26 -18.34 -23.85
CA VAL A 395 -3.27 -17.04 -23.20
C VAL A 395 -4.24 -17.07 -22.04
N MET A 396 -3.73 -16.81 -20.85
CA MET A 396 -4.44 -16.90 -19.58
C MET A 396 -4.68 -15.51 -19.00
N ASP A 397 -5.81 -15.39 -18.31
CA ASP A 397 -6.15 -14.27 -17.45
C ASP A 397 -5.30 -14.40 -16.16
N PRO A 398 -4.34 -13.50 -15.91
CA PRO A 398 -3.42 -13.64 -14.79
C PRO A 398 -4.17 -13.63 -13.45
N GLU A 399 -3.71 -14.44 -12.50
CA GLU A 399 -4.27 -14.56 -11.14
C GLU A 399 -5.70 -15.11 -11.08
N ARG A 400 -6.29 -15.46 -12.22
CA ARG A 400 -7.63 -16.02 -12.26
C ARG A 400 -7.61 -17.51 -11.95
N LYS A 401 -8.30 -17.87 -10.86
CA LYS A 401 -8.48 -19.26 -10.45
C LYS A 401 -9.23 -20.05 -11.51
N LEU A 402 -8.80 -21.30 -11.69
CA LEU A 402 -9.47 -22.28 -12.51
C LEU A 402 -10.24 -23.22 -11.58
N ASP A 403 -11.56 -23.20 -11.65
CA ASP A 403 -12.36 -24.21 -10.94
C ASP A 403 -12.20 -25.56 -11.64
N ALA A 404 -12.00 -26.62 -10.86
CA ALA A 404 -11.92 -27.99 -11.38
C ALA A 404 -13.27 -28.42 -11.97
N ALA A 405 -13.48 -28.14 -13.26
CA ALA A 405 -14.69 -28.52 -13.98
C ALA A 405 -14.41 -29.70 -14.93
N PRO A 406 -15.25 -30.77 -14.93
CA PRO A 406 -15.03 -31.96 -15.76
C PRO A 406 -15.01 -31.69 -17.28
N ARG A 407 -15.57 -30.56 -17.74
CA ARG A 407 -15.55 -30.16 -19.16
C ARG A 407 -14.16 -29.77 -19.67
N LEU A 408 -13.26 -29.33 -18.79
CA LEU A 408 -11.93 -28.86 -19.18
C LEU A 408 -10.98 -30.02 -19.52
N ALA A 409 -11.16 -31.18 -18.86
CA ALA A 409 -10.37 -32.39 -19.11
C ALA A 409 -10.62 -33.02 -20.50
N ALA A 410 -11.75 -32.69 -21.15
CA ALA A 410 -12.12 -33.23 -22.45
C ALA A 410 -11.24 -32.74 -23.61
N LEU A 411 -10.46 -31.66 -23.40
CA LEU A 411 -9.55 -31.10 -24.41
C LEU A 411 -8.23 -31.88 -24.54
N GLY A 412 -7.98 -32.86 -23.68
CA GLY A 412 -6.74 -33.66 -23.73
C GLY A 412 -5.47 -32.87 -23.40
N LEU A 413 -5.61 -31.66 -22.86
CA LEU A 413 -4.52 -30.78 -22.44
C LEU A 413 -4.43 -30.71 -20.91
N PRO A 414 -3.23 -30.50 -20.34
CA PRO A 414 -3.09 -30.29 -18.91
C PRO A 414 -3.85 -29.03 -18.48
N LEU A 415 -4.49 -29.08 -17.31
CA LEU A 415 -5.16 -27.92 -16.73
C LEU A 415 -4.12 -27.00 -16.12
N LEU A 416 -3.85 -25.90 -16.82
CA LEU A 416 -2.85 -24.92 -16.45
C LEU A 416 -3.53 -23.59 -16.11
N PHE A 417 -3.01 -22.91 -15.09
CA PHE A 417 -3.44 -21.57 -14.68
C PHE A 417 -2.25 -20.77 -14.13
N HIS A 418 -2.43 -19.46 -13.99
CA HIS A 418 -1.45 -18.56 -13.41
C HIS A 418 -1.94 -18.00 -12.09
N ARG A 419 -1.10 -18.07 -11.06
CA ARG A 419 -1.37 -17.52 -9.73
C ARG A 419 -0.07 -17.24 -9.00
N ASP A 420 -0.08 -16.26 -8.12
CA ASP A 420 1.02 -15.88 -7.25
C ASP A 420 2.28 -15.52 -8.06
N GLY A 421 2.08 -15.00 -9.28
CA GLY A 421 3.17 -14.64 -10.20
C GLY A 421 3.78 -15.79 -10.99
N GLY A 422 3.21 -17.00 -11.00
CA GLY A 422 3.71 -18.11 -11.83
C GLY A 422 2.67 -19.15 -12.23
N PHE A 423 3.12 -20.18 -12.95
CA PHE A 423 2.26 -21.19 -13.56
C PHE A 423 2.08 -22.42 -12.66
N TRP A 424 0.85 -22.92 -12.62
CA TRP A 424 0.45 -24.08 -11.83
C TRP A 424 -0.25 -25.11 -12.72
N HIS A 425 -0.13 -26.38 -12.34
CA HIS A 425 -0.95 -27.48 -12.84
C HIS A 425 -2.03 -27.80 -11.82
N LEU A 426 -3.26 -28.01 -12.27
CA LEU A 426 -4.38 -28.48 -11.46
C LEU A 426 -4.67 -29.94 -11.81
N ASP A 427 -4.59 -30.84 -10.84
CA ASP A 427 -5.05 -32.23 -11.03
C ASP A 427 -6.59 -32.26 -11.02
N PRO A 428 -7.27 -32.57 -12.15
CA PRO A 428 -8.73 -32.62 -12.21
C PRO A 428 -9.38 -33.66 -11.29
N ARG A 429 -8.64 -34.66 -10.80
CA ARG A 429 -9.18 -35.73 -9.95
C ARG A 429 -9.08 -35.40 -8.47
N SER A 430 -7.91 -34.93 -8.04
CA SER A 430 -7.65 -34.64 -6.63
C SER A 430 -7.88 -33.17 -6.25
N GLY A 431 -7.93 -32.27 -7.24
CA GLY A 431 -7.95 -30.82 -7.03
C GLY A 431 -6.62 -30.26 -6.53
N ILE A 432 -5.55 -31.08 -6.47
CA ILE A 432 -4.24 -30.63 -6.02
C ILE A 432 -3.63 -29.70 -7.06
N GLU A 433 -3.16 -28.56 -6.59
CA GLU A 433 -2.42 -27.58 -7.39
C GLU A 433 -0.92 -27.80 -7.19
N THR A 434 -0.20 -28.04 -8.29
CA THR A 434 1.26 -28.26 -8.28
C THR A 434 1.97 -27.09 -8.96
N PRO A 435 2.94 -26.42 -8.30
CA PRO A 435 3.67 -25.33 -8.92
C PRO A 435 4.59 -25.85 -10.04
N LEU A 436 4.58 -25.19 -11.19
CA LEU A 436 5.39 -25.57 -12.34
C LEU A 436 6.70 -24.80 -12.37
N THR A 437 7.78 -25.55 -12.24
CA THR A 437 9.16 -25.08 -12.34
C THR A 437 9.88 -25.93 -13.38
N PRO A 438 11.00 -25.46 -13.96
CA PRO A 438 11.81 -26.30 -14.86
C PRO A 438 12.30 -27.61 -14.23
N THR A 439 12.27 -27.71 -12.90
CA THR A 439 12.67 -28.87 -12.10
C THR A 439 11.49 -29.68 -11.55
N THR A 440 10.24 -29.29 -11.82
CA THR A 440 9.06 -29.99 -11.31
C THR A 440 8.99 -31.40 -11.89
N ALA A 441 8.83 -32.40 -11.02
CA ALA A 441 8.63 -33.79 -11.44
C ALA A 441 7.26 -33.93 -12.11
N THR A 442 7.25 -34.23 -13.41
CA THR A 442 6.02 -34.37 -14.20
C THR A 442 5.49 -35.80 -14.21
N ALA A 443 6.31 -36.78 -13.81
CA ALA A 443 5.93 -38.18 -13.66
C ALA A 443 4.95 -38.34 -12.49
N GLY A 444 3.65 -38.29 -12.80
CA GLY A 444 2.57 -38.39 -11.81
C GLY A 444 1.50 -37.31 -11.94
N LEU A 445 1.76 -36.25 -12.73
CA LEU A 445 0.76 -35.22 -13.01
C LEU A 445 -0.31 -35.78 -13.96
N SER A 446 -1.56 -35.78 -13.51
CA SER A 446 -2.69 -36.28 -14.30
C SER A 446 -2.92 -35.41 -15.53
N GLY A 447 -3.15 -36.04 -16.68
CA GLY A 447 -3.33 -35.34 -17.95
C GLY A 447 -2.07 -34.63 -18.47
N TRP A 448 -0.91 -34.83 -17.83
CA TRP A 448 0.35 -34.30 -18.34
C TRP A 448 0.80 -35.07 -19.58
N PRO A 449 1.17 -34.41 -20.70
CA PRO A 449 1.58 -35.12 -21.90
C PRO A 449 2.88 -35.91 -21.67
N GLN A 450 2.96 -37.11 -22.24
CA GLN A 450 4.14 -37.96 -22.09
C GLN A 450 5.36 -37.32 -22.75
N GLY A 451 6.49 -37.25 -22.03
CA GLY A 451 7.73 -36.65 -22.51
C GLY A 451 7.74 -35.12 -22.52
N ALA A 452 6.69 -34.48 -21.99
CA ALA A 452 6.61 -33.03 -21.96
C ALA A 452 7.34 -32.45 -20.74
N ARG A 453 8.03 -31.32 -20.95
CA ARG A 453 8.73 -30.57 -19.90
C ARG A 453 8.29 -29.12 -19.86
N PHE A 454 8.28 -28.55 -18.65
CA PHE A 454 8.03 -27.13 -18.46
C PHE A 454 9.30 -26.30 -18.64
N ALA A 455 9.18 -25.14 -19.29
CA ALA A 455 10.22 -24.13 -19.41
C ALA A 455 9.66 -22.76 -19.02
N ALA A 456 10.34 -22.06 -18.11
CA ALA A 456 9.95 -20.72 -17.63
C ALA A 456 10.26 -19.60 -18.64
N ARG A 457 10.21 -19.91 -19.95
CA ARG A 457 10.35 -18.97 -21.06
C ARG A 457 9.45 -19.41 -22.21
N PRO A 458 8.83 -18.49 -22.95
CA PRO A 458 7.92 -18.82 -24.04
C PRO A 458 8.62 -19.38 -25.28
N TYR A 459 9.90 -19.05 -25.49
CA TYR A 459 10.74 -19.49 -26.62
C TYR A 459 12.07 -20.13 -26.13
N PRO A 460 12.04 -21.29 -25.46
CA PRO A 460 13.24 -21.93 -24.90
C PRO A 460 14.29 -22.35 -25.94
N GLU A 461 13.88 -22.53 -27.19
CA GLU A 461 14.72 -22.84 -28.35
C GLU A 461 15.64 -21.66 -28.73
N HIS A 462 15.23 -20.43 -28.43
CA HIS A 462 16.00 -19.21 -28.70
C HIS A 462 17.01 -18.92 -27.57
N ARG A 463 17.97 -19.84 -27.34
CA ARG A 463 19.02 -19.72 -26.29
C ARG A 463 19.97 -18.51 -26.43
N LYS A 464 19.78 -17.62 -27.42
CA LYS A 464 20.58 -16.39 -27.65
C LYS A 464 19.76 -15.09 -27.66
N GLY A 465 18.60 -15.04 -26.99
CA GLY A 465 17.86 -13.80 -26.72
C GLY A 465 18.00 -13.37 -25.25
N PRO A 466 17.99 -12.06 -24.94
CA PRO A 466 18.26 -11.59 -23.59
C PRO A 466 17.27 -12.25 -22.63
N SER A 467 17.80 -12.86 -21.57
CA SER A 467 17.00 -13.14 -20.39
C SER A 467 16.29 -11.85 -20.02
N THR A 468 14.96 -11.87 -19.97
CA THR A 468 14.19 -10.94 -19.16
C THR A 468 14.60 -11.13 -17.71
N GLN A 469 15.78 -10.60 -17.36
CA GLN A 469 16.07 -10.17 -16.02
C GLN A 469 15.15 -8.97 -15.79
N VAL A 470 14.02 -9.25 -15.15
CA VAL A 470 13.36 -8.24 -14.33
C VAL A 470 14.43 -7.71 -13.35
N ALA A 471 14.53 -6.39 -13.26
CA ALA A 471 15.47 -5.59 -12.45
C ALA A 471 16.88 -5.34 -13.02
N ARG A 472 16.99 -4.36 -13.94
CA ARG A 472 18.14 -3.42 -13.94
C ARG A 472 17.85 -2.11 -14.69
N GLN A 473 16.82 -1.36 -14.26
CA GLN A 473 16.55 -0.02 -14.83
C GLN A 473 16.75 1.15 -13.84
N GLU A 474 17.40 0.93 -12.69
CA GLU A 474 17.69 2.03 -11.74
C GLU A 474 19.18 2.36 -11.53
N ARG A 475 20.13 1.61 -12.12
CA ARG A 475 21.58 1.90 -11.94
C ARG A 475 22.27 2.65 -13.10
N ALA A 476 21.66 2.77 -14.27
CA ALA A 476 22.32 3.44 -15.41
C ALA A 476 22.16 4.97 -15.44
N THR A 477 21.25 5.53 -14.62
CA THR A 477 20.97 6.98 -14.59
C THR A 477 21.71 7.70 -13.46
N GLN A 478 22.25 6.97 -12.47
CA GLN A 478 23.02 7.54 -11.36
C GLN A 478 24.52 7.67 -11.68
N ASP A 479 25.10 6.74 -12.43
CA ASP A 479 26.54 6.77 -12.77
C ASP A 479 26.92 7.80 -13.85
N ARG A 480 25.94 8.42 -14.54
CA ARG A 480 26.20 9.54 -15.47
C ARG A 480 26.11 10.93 -14.83
N ARG A 481 25.64 11.06 -13.58
CA ARG A 481 25.63 12.33 -12.83
C ARG A 481 26.81 12.49 -11.88
N ALA A 482 27.60 11.44 -11.63
CA ALA A 482 28.77 11.48 -10.75
C ALA A 482 30.11 11.69 -11.50
N ALA A 483 30.11 11.81 -12.83
CA ALA A 483 31.31 12.02 -13.64
C ALA A 483 31.33 13.40 -14.36
N GLY A 484 30.54 14.35 -13.87
CA GLY A 484 30.38 15.67 -14.49
C GLY A 484 29.99 16.78 -13.52
N ALA A 485 30.53 16.75 -12.30
CA ALA A 485 30.55 17.86 -11.36
C ALA A 485 31.85 17.83 -10.57
#